data_AF-A0A925X4X2-F1
#
_entry.id   AF-A0A925X4X2-F1
#
_cell.length_a   1.000
_cell.length_b   1.000
_cell.length_c   1.000
_cell.angle_alpha   90.00
_cell.angle_beta   90.00
_cell.angle_gamma   90.00
#
_symmetry.space_group_name_H-M   'P 1'
#
loop_
_entity.id
_entity.type
_entity.pdbx_description
1 polymer ?
#
loop_
_entity_poly.entity_id
_entity_poly.type
_entity_poly.pdbx_seq_one_letter_code
_entity_poly.pdbx_strand_id
1 'polypeptide(L)'
;MRISFIIHRSSFIVLLFFASIAFARPDDGTSPAQRRVQRGYHDRVGWHMVNGAWMQPSGACNWSDLLRLSWHGQHLAVEAKPSEKALGLLRGGRTAAVEVGPAKDLYQIAAPEAPRRRNRPAAPNALPLRPSAREGYLTASELPESDRVETPRRLRPKMLMAAANVLRVMAEGDVDGSSVSISFMSQGSAGVQMSVAALGVPESELNFSVHAASLDELQRNHRSRVRKYLSPLLRTLTGDESADLLAPGASDVYGAFIEIDPSPRAIEAVREILPHMLDPDYAARMTALAALRKLGAPGVCAIARLPRNDLAAQQIMFIEQVLRANSRHTDSIDDSSELAKLRDDPMFLVDCLEFADPRVRAAAVRELCRVLNRTVEVDPSNTGATARLARELRDELDRKKN
;
A
#
# COMPACT_ATOMS: atom_id res chain seq x y z
N MET A 1 -43.46 20.49 -48.50
CA MET A 1 -42.83 21.53 -47.66
C MET A 1 -41.67 20.88 -46.92
N ARG A 2 -40.43 21.05 -47.39
CA ARG A 2 -39.21 20.47 -46.81
C ARG A 2 -38.40 21.63 -46.23
N ILE A 3 -38.13 21.60 -44.93
CA ILE A 3 -37.24 22.56 -44.26
C ILE A 3 -35.97 21.81 -43.89
N SER A 4 -34.91 22.06 -44.68
CA SER A 4 -33.54 21.63 -44.41
C SER A 4 -32.88 22.65 -43.48
N PHE A 5 -32.45 22.22 -42.30
CA PHE A 5 -31.58 23.01 -41.43
C PHE A 5 -30.11 22.75 -41.80
N ILE A 6 -29.48 23.76 -42.38
CA ILE A 6 -28.02 23.83 -42.58
C ILE A 6 -27.46 24.59 -41.38
N ILE A 7 -26.68 23.91 -40.53
CA ILE A 7 -25.95 24.54 -39.43
C ILE A 7 -24.52 24.80 -39.92
N HIS A 8 -24.22 26.06 -40.25
CA HIS A 8 -22.85 26.53 -40.47
C HIS A 8 -22.14 26.68 -39.12
N ARG A 9 -21.04 25.94 -38.92
CA ARG A 9 -20.08 26.17 -37.84
C ARG A 9 -19.13 27.29 -38.25
N SER A 10 -19.30 28.47 -37.65
CA SER A 10 -18.35 29.57 -37.72
C SER A 10 -17.17 29.29 -36.78
N SER A 11 -15.98 29.14 -37.35
CA SER A 11 -14.72 29.08 -36.59
C SER A 11 -14.36 30.48 -36.09
N PHE A 12 -14.52 30.73 -34.79
CA PHE A 12 -13.93 31.88 -34.11
C PHE A 12 -12.47 31.56 -33.79
N ILE A 13 -11.54 32.22 -34.49
CA ILE A 13 -10.12 32.28 -34.13
C ILE A 13 -9.98 33.41 -33.10
N VAL A 14 -9.76 33.05 -31.84
CA VAL A 14 -9.37 33.99 -30.79
C VAL A 14 -7.84 34.08 -30.79
N LEU A 15 -7.32 35.14 -31.42
CA LEU A 15 -5.92 35.55 -31.33
C LEU A 15 -5.69 36.27 -30.00
N LEU A 16 -5.16 35.56 -29.00
CA LEU A 16 -4.69 36.16 -27.75
C LEU A 16 -3.29 36.77 -27.97
N PHE A 17 -3.25 38.10 -28.04
CA PHE A 17 -2.02 38.87 -27.91
C PHE A 17 -1.54 38.84 -26.45
N PHE A 18 -0.44 38.14 -26.19
CA PHE A 18 0.29 38.26 -24.93
C PHE A 18 1.10 39.57 -24.95
N ALA A 19 0.56 40.61 -24.32
CA ALA A 19 1.35 41.76 -23.92
C ALA A 19 2.15 41.39 -22.66
N SER A 20 3.48 41.42 -22.74
CA SER A 20 4.37 41.28 -21.59
C SER A 20 4.22 42.51 -20.69
N ILE A 21 3.40 42.40 -19.65
CA ILE A 21 3.36 43.38 -18.56
C ILE A 21 4.54 43.05 -17.64
N ALA A 22 5.58 43.90 -17.68
CA ALA A 22 6.65 43.90 -16.70
C ALA A 22 6.10 44.44 -15.38
N PHE A 23 5.81 43.54 -14.43
CA PHE A 23 5.57 43.92 -13.04
C PHE A 23 6.90 44.37 -12.43
N ALA A 24 6.96 45.65 -12.05
CA ALA A 24 7.98 46.15 -11.14
C ALA A 24 7.84 45.39 -9.81
N ARG A 25 8.91 44.73 -9.37
CA ARG A 25 8.99 44.11 -8.05
C ARG A 25 8.73 45.18 -6.98
N PRO A 26 7.84 44.94 -6.00
CA PRO A 26 7.85 45.74 -4.78
C PRO A 26 9.23 45.58 -4.13
N ASP A 27 9.77 46.67 -3.59
CA ASP A 27 10.95 46.63 -2.73
C ASP A 27 10.66 45.69 -1.56
N ASP A 28 11.16 44.46 -1.64
CA ASP A 28 11.16 43.52 -0.53
C ASP A 28 12.05 44.13 0.55
N GLY A 29 11.42 44.79 1.53
CA GLY A 29 12.01 45.41 2.72
C GLY A 29 12.74 44.45 3.67
N THR A 30 13.34 43.39 3.12
CA THR A 30 14.27 42.50 3.80
C THR A 30 15.53 43.26 4.15
N SER A 31 15.74 43.42 5.45
CA SER A 31 16.90 44.10 6.00
C SER A 31 18.21 43.45 5.50
N PRO A 32 19.29 44.23 5.27
CA PRO A 32 20.60 43.69 4.91
C PRO A 32 21.12 42.61 5.88
N ALA A 33 20.65 42.59 7.13
CA ALA A 33 20.94 41.55 8.11
C ALA A 33 20.29 40.20 7.74
N GLN A 34 19.07 40.19 7.22
CA GLN A 34 18.40 38.96 6.75
C GLN A 34 19.09 38.37 5.52
N ARG A 35 19.63 39.22 4.62
CA ARG A 35 20.39 38.77 3.44
C ARG A 35 21.76 38.17 3.80
N ARG A 36 22.42 38.64 4.86
CA ARG A 36 23.68 38.04 5.36
C ARG A 36 23.47 36.68 6.01
N VAL A 37 22.34 36.50 6.69
CA VAL A 37 21.96 35.22 7.27
C VAL A 37 21.68 34.21 6.14
N GLN A 38 20.98 34.60 5.07
CA GLN A 38 20.69 33.75 3.90
C GLN A 38 21.91 33.12 3.20
N ARG A 39 23.08 33.78 3.16
CA ARG A 39 24.27 33.25 2.47
C ARG A 39 25.05 32.17 3.22
N GLY A 40 24.73 31.90 4.49
CA GLY A 40 25.35 30.81 5.27
C GLY A 40 24.51 29.53 5.37
N TYR A 41 23.34 29.47 4.73
CA TYR A 41 22.36 28.38 4.91
C TYR A 41 22.55 27.18 3.99
N HIS A 42 23.33 27.30 2.91
CA HIS A 42 23.32 26.29 1.85
C HIS A 42 24.00 24.96 2.19
N ASP A 43 24.68 24.83 3.35
CA ASP A 43 25.47 23.64 3.67
C ASP A 43 25.00 22.84 4.90
N ARG A 44 23.82 23.13 5.47
CA ARG A 44 23.28 22.32 6.57
C ARG A 44 22.57 21.07 6.07
N VAL A 45 23.33 20.17 5.45
CA VAL A 45 22.85 18.85 5.04
C VAL A 45 22.26 18.13 6.26
N GLY A 46 20.98 17.75 6.18
CA GLY A 46 20.27 17.03 7.24
C GLY A 46 19.70 17.90 8.37
N TRP A 47 19.51 19.21 8.17
CA TRP A 47 18.75 20.05 9.09
C TRP A 47 17.42 20.48 8.47
N HIS A 48 16.38 20.53 9.29
CA HIS A 48 15.03 20.96 8.89
C HIS A 48 14.64 22.24 9.63
N MET A 49 13.93 23.14 8.94
CA MET A 49 13.29 24.29 9.57
C MET A 49 11.89 23.90 10.04
N VAL A 50 11.70 23.80 11.36
CA VAL A 50 10.42 23.45 11.99
C VAL A 50 9.99 24.60 12.88
N ASN A 51 8.86 25.24 12.57
CA ASN A 51 8.33 26.38 13.32
C ASN A 51 9.38 27.49 13.56
N GLY A 52 10.21 27.79 12.56
CA GLY A 52 11.27 28.80 12.65
C GLY A 52 12.52 28.40 13.42
N ALA A 53 12.62 27.16 13.89
CA ALA A 53 13.81 26.61 14.54
C ALA A 53 14.46 25.52 13.68
N TRP A 54 15.79 25.53 13.62
CA TRP A 54 16.56 24.47 12.97
C TRP A 54 16.63 23.23 13.85
N MET A 55 16.17 22.10 13.32
CA MET A 55 16.16 20.81 14.00
C MET A 55 16.99 19.80 13.20
N GLN A 56 17.86 19.08 13.88
CA GLN A 56 18.54 17.92 13.32
C GLN A 56 17.75 16.66 13.71
N PRO A 57 17.47 15.74 12.77
CA PRO A 57 16.82 14.47 13.10
C PRO A 57 17.73 13.64 14.01
N SER A 58 17.12 12.90 14.92
CA SER A 58 17.79 11.92 15.78
C SER A 58 18.30 10.70 15.00
N GLY A 59 17.73 10.47 13.81
CA GLY A 59 18.13 9.41 12.88
C GLY A 59 17.17 9.33 11.70
N ALA A 60 17.35 8.30 10.87
CA ALA A 60 16.50 8.03 9.71
C ALA A 60 16.08 6.56 9.65
N CYS A 61 14.84 6.30 9.23
CA CYS A 61 14.31 4.96 8.98
C CYS A 61 13.25 4.95 7.86
N ASN A 62 12.80 3.77 7.45
CA ASN A 62 11.63 3.62 6.57
C ASN A 62 10.38 3.31 7.40
N TRP A 63 9.18 3.48 6.82
CA TRP A 63 7.94 3.08 7.48
C TRP A 63 7.91 1.58 7.80
N SER A 64 8.47 0.74 6.91
CA SER A 64 8.64 -0.70 7.11
C SER A 64 9.57 -1.06 8.29
N ASP A 65 10.41 -0.12 8.75
CA ASP A 65 11.22 -0.28 9.95
C ASP A 65 10.43 0.00 11.23
N LEU A 66 9.24 0.59 11.14
CA LEU A 66 8.43 1.01 12.29
C LEU A 66 7.22 0.09 12.49
N LEU A 67 6.59 -0.31 11.40
CA LEU A 67 5.37 -1.10 11.41
C LEU A 67 5.36 -2.13 10.28
N ARG A 68 4.60 -3.20 10.50
CA ARG A 68 4.27 -4.19 9.48
C ARG A 68 2.77 -4.25 9.34
N LEU A 69 2.30 -4.20 8.10
CA LEU A 69 0.89 -4.38 7.76
C LEU A 69 0.74 -5.73 7.08
N SER A 70 -0.24 -6.50 7.51
CA SER A 70 -0.66 -7.73 6.84
C SER A 70 -2.17 -7.78 6.78
N TRP A 71 -2.70 -8.40 5.74
CA TRP A 71 -4.13 -8.60 5.60
C TRP A 71 -4.48 -10.06 5.95
N HIS A 72 -5.35 -10.23 6.95
CA HIS A 72 -5.90 -11.53 7.34
C HIS A 72 -7.43 -11.52 7.27
N GLY A 73 -7.99 -11.86 6.10
CA GLY A 73 -9.43 -11.99 5.90
C GLY A 73 -10.19 -10.70 6.11
N GLN A 74 -10.82 -10.51 7.26
CA GLN A 74 -11.69 -9.35 7.50
C GLN A 74 -10.95 -8.12 8.03
N HIS A 75 -9.73 -8.29 8.57
CA HIS A 75 -9.03 -7.21 9.26
C HIS A 75 -7.62 -6.96 8.70
N LEU A 76 -7.22 -5.69 8.74
CA LEU A 76 -5.84 -5.27 8.54
C LEU A 76 -5.10 -5.46 9.86
N ALA A 77 -4.23 -6.47 9.94
CA ALA A 77 -3.36 -6.65 11.07
C ALA A 77 -2.19 -5.67 11.00
N VAL A 78 -1.91 -5.07 12.14
CA VAL A 78 -0.91 -4.03 12.31
C VAL A 78 0.01 -4.47 13.43
N GLU A 79 1.28 -4.69 13.11
CA GLU A 79 2.31 -5.03 14.06
C GLU A 79 3.27 -3.84 14.18
N ALA A 80 3.14 -3.07 15.28
CA ALA A 80 4.10 -2.04 15.63
C ALA A 80 5.38 -2.70 16.19
N LYS A 81 6.23 -3.16 15.27
CA LYS A 81 7.50 -3.81 15.58
C LYS A 81 8.66 -3.02 15.01
N PRO A 82 9.11 -1.97 15.73
CA PRO A 82 10.25 -1.20 15.27
C PRO A 82 11.48 -2.10 15.14
N SER A 83 12.26 -1.91 14.08
CA SER A 83 13.55 -2.57 13.88
C SER A 83 14.52 -2.21 15.01
N GLU A 84 15.59 -2.97 15.22
CA GLU A 84 16.60 -2.63 16.24
C GLU A 84 17.17 -1.21 16.06
N LYS A 85 17.28 -0.76 14.80
CA LYS A 85 17.66 0.60 14.44
C LYS A 85 16.66 1.62 14.99
N ALA A 86 15.37 1.43 14.72
CA ALA A 86 14.31 2.31 15.21
C ALA A 86 14.15 2.25 16.74
N LEU A 87 14.28 1.06 17.34
CA LEU A 87 14.31 0.90 18.79
C LEU A 87 15.46 1.67 19.43
N GLY A 88 16.63 1.72 18.78
CA GLY A 88 17.78 2.54 19.19
C GLY A 88 17.43 4.02 19.33
N LEU A 89 16.63 4.55 18.39
CA LEU A 89 16.16 5.95 18.38
C LEU A 89 15.10 6.21 19.47
N LEU A 90 14.27 5.21 19.77
CA LEU A 90 13.12 5.32 20.68
C LEU A 90 13.41 4.82 22.11
N ARG A 91 14.68 4.55 22.45
CA ARG A 91 15.05 4.01 23.78
C ARG A 91 14.62 4.94 24.91
N GLY A 92 14.05 4.34 25.96
CA GLY A 92 13.64 5.04 27.18
C GLY A 92 12.29 5.76 27.09
N GLY A 93 11.42 5.36 26.15
CA GLY A 93 10.09 5.96 25.99
C GLY A 93 10.12 7.40 25.50
N ARG A 94 11.22 7.79 24.83
CA ARG A 94 11.42 9.15 24.33
C ARG A 94 10.68 9.32 23.02
N THR A 95 10.09 10.49 22.88
CA THR A 95 9.68 11.01 21.58
C THR A 95 10.92 11.47 20.83
N ALA A 96 11.09 11.03 19.58
CA ALA A 96 12.23 11.37 18.74
C ALA A 96 11.79 12.05 17.44
N ALA A 97 12.56 13.02 16.96
CA ALA A 97 12.41 13.56 15.61
C ALA A 97 13.21 12.67 14.64
N VAL A 98 12.55 12.04 13.68
CA VAL A 98 13.15 11.02 12.80
C VAL A 98 12.80 11.33 11.35
N GLU A 99 13.78 11.26 10.46
CA GLU A 99 13.52 11.27 9.01
C GLU A 99 12.91 9.93 8.59
N VAL A 100 11.73 9.95 7.97
CA VAL A 100 11.06 8.71 7.55
C VAL A 100 10.85 8.67 6.03
N GLY A 101 11.19 7.52 5.44
CA GLY A 101 10.92 7.19 4.06
C GLY A 101 11.84 7.88 3.03
N PRO A 102 11.57 7.70 1.73
CA PRO A 102 12.46 8.18 0.66
C PRO A 102 12.49 9.71 0.54
N ALA A 103 11.41 10.39 0.95
CA ALA A 103 11.33 11.85 0.96
C ALA A 103 12.08 12.49 2.13
N LYS A 104 12.55 11.69 3.11
CA LYS A 104 13.17 12.18 4.35
C LYS A 104 12.33 13.27 5.00
N ASP A 105 11.04 13.01 5.12
CA ASP A 105 10.12 13.88 5.85
C ASP A 105 10.39 13.71 7.35
N LEU A 106 10.30 14.81 8.11
CA LEU A 106 10.61 14.79 9.53
C LEU A 106 9.36 14.48 10.35
N TYR A 107 9.41 13.40 11.13
CA TYR A 107 8.32 12.97 12.00
C TYR A 107 8.71 13.02 13.47
N GLN A 108 7.77 13.44 14.30
CA GLN A 108 7.81 13.21 15.73
C GLN A 108 7.23 11.83 16.01
N ILE A 109 8.07 10.88 16.42
CA ILE A 109 7.69 9.47 16.66
C ILE A 109 7.75 9.16 18.15
N ALA A 110 6.70 8.53 18.67
CA ALA A 110 6.69 7.95 20.01
C ALA A 110 6.28 6.48 19.94
N ALA A 111 6.99 5.65 20.71
CA ALA A 111 6.61 4.26 20.98
C ALA A 111 6.68 4.03 22.50
N PRO A 112 5.81 3.18 23.06
CA PRO A 112 5.81 2.90 24.48
C PRO A 112 7.15 2.31 24.86
N GLU A 113 7.60 2.69 26.06
CA GLU A 113 8.81 2.13 26.63
C GLU A 113 8.66 0.61 26.66
N ALA A 114 9.55 -0.09 25.93
CA ALA A 114 9.64 -1.53 26.04
C ALA A 114 9.73 -1.85 27.53
N PRO A 115 8.84 -2.70 28.08
CA PRO A 115 8.76 -2.91 29.51
C PRO A 115 10.16 -3.24 29.99
N ARG A 116 10.74 -2.36 30.81
CA ARG A 116 12.06 -2.61 31.39
C ARG A 116 11.94 -4.00 31.98
N ARG A 117 12.73 -4.95 31.46
CA ARG A 117 13.01 -6.19 32.18
C ARG A 117 13.63 -5.70 33.49
N ARG A 118 12.80 -5.42 34.49
CA ARG A 118 13.26 -5.27 35.86
C ARG A 118 13.98 -6.58 36.07
N ASN A 119 15.30 -6.52 36.24
CA ASN A 119 16.11 -7.60 36.77
C ASN A 119 15.65 -7.88 38.20
N ARG A 120 14.37 -8.23 38.37
CA ARG A 120 13.84 -8.80 39.58
C ARG A 120 14.28 -10.25 39.47
N PRO A 121 15.19 -10.73 40.35
CA PRO A 121 15.59 -12.14 40.34
C PRO A 121 14.32 -12.97 40.31
N ALA A 122 14.21 -13.85 39.32
CA ALA A 122 13.03 -14.68 39.14
C ALA A 122 12.80 -15.44 40.44
N ALA A 123 11.62 -15.29 41.05
CA ALA A 123 11.24 -16.19 42.11
C ALA A 123 11.26 -17.62 41.51
N PRO A 124 11.92 -18.60 42.15
CA PRO A 124 12.20 -19.90 41.57
C PRO A 124 10.96 -20.70 41.12
N ASN A 125 9.75 -20.27 41.52
CA ASN A 125 8.47 -20.90 41.18
C ASN A 125 7.47 -20.00 40.44
N ALA A 126 7.90 -18.86 39.88
CA ALA A 126 7.00 -18.06 39.04
C ALA A 126 6.81 -18.77 37.69
N LEU A 127 5.61 -19.31 37.45
CA LEU A 127 5.19 -19.78 36.13
C LEU A 127 5.55 -18.70 35.09
N PRO A 128 6.10 -19.05 33.92
CA PRO A 128 6.36 -18.07 32.88
C PRO A 128 5.04 -17.41 32.53
N LEU A 129 4.85 -16.19 33.04
CA LEU A 129 3.78 -15.32 32.59
C LEU A 129 3.98 -15.23 31.09
N ARG A 130 3.09 -15.88 30.32
CA ARG A 130 2.98 -15.66 28.88
C ARG A 130 3.01 -14.15 28.73
N PRO A 131 3.87 -13.59 27.85
CA PRO A 131 3.83 -12.17 27.58
C PRO A 131 2.42 -11.90 27.06
N SER A 132 1.52 -11.45 27.95
CA SER A 132 0.33 -10.75 27.53
C SER A 132 0.90 -9.59 26.74
N ALA A 133 0.65 -9.62 25.43
CA ALA A 133 1.07 -8.58 24.51
C ALA A 133 0.55 -7.27 25.08
N ARG A 134 1.39 -6.56 25.84
CA ARG A 134 1.11 -5.19 26.23
C ARG A 134 1.27 -4.46 24.92
N GLU A 135 0.13 -4.25 24.27
CA GLU A 135 0.00 -3.72 22.93
C GLU A 135 0.76 -2.40 22.87
N GLY A 136 1.93 -2.44 22.24
CA GLY A 136 2.68 -1.25 21.98
C GLY A 136 1.92 -0.43 20.95
N TYR A 137 1.67 0.85 21.22
CA TYR A 137 1.13 1.77 20.23
C TYR A 137 2.25 2.62 19.65
N LEU A 138 2.37 2.71 18.33
CA LEU A 138 3.26 3.64 17.66
C LEU A 138 2.45 4.88 17.28
N THR A 139 2.92 6.07 17.61
CA THR A 139 2.42 7.31 17.02
C THR A 139 3.51 8.00 16.21
N ALA A 140 3.13 8.57 15.07
CA ALA A 140 4.00 9.43 14.28
C ALA A 140 3.18 10.63 13.78
N SER A 141 3.72 11.83 13.94
CA SER A 141 3.12 13.07 13.42
C SER A 141 4.16 13.82 12.62
N GLU A 142 3.83 14.24 11.40
CA GLU A 142 4.72 15.06 10.59
C GLU A 142 4.96 16.41 11.28
N LEU A 143 6.22 16.83 11.35
CA LEU A 143 6.57 18.17 11.82
C LEU A 143 6.44 19.14 10.64
N PRO A 144 5.73 20.27 10.82
CA PRO A 144 5.48 21.21 9.73
C PRO A 144 6.80 21.82 9.25
N GLU A 145 7.20 21.48 8.03
CA GLU A 145 8.39 22.02 7.38
C GLU A 145 7.99 23.20 6.51
N SER A 146 8.55 24.38 6.82
CA SER A 146 8.08 25.67 6.27
C SER A 146 8.40 25.85 4.78
N ASP A 147 9.40 25.15 4.26
CA ASP A 147 10.04 25.51 2.99
C ASP A 147 9.91 24.44 1.87
N ARG A 148 9.24 23.32 2.12
CA ARG A 148 9.09 22.26 1.09
C ARG A 148 7.91 22.51 0.17
N VAL A 149 8.19 23.15 -0.96
CA VAL A 149 7.26 23.23 -2.11
C VAL A 149 7.56 22.07 -3.07
N GLU A 150 6.88 20.93 -2.86
CA GLU A 150 6.88 19.84 -3.84
C GLU A 150 5.69 19.98 -4.79
N THR A 151 5.95 19.84 -6.09
CA THR A 151 4.91 19.80 -7.13
C THR A 151 5.25 18.71 -8.16
N PRO A 152 4.46 17.62 -8.29
CA PRO A 152 3.32 17.24 -7.45
C PRO A 152 3.73 16.81 -6.03
N ARG A 153 2.84 17.02 -5.06
CA ARG A 153 3.00 16.57 -3.67
C ARG A 153 2.81 15.06 -3.60
N ARG A 154 3.81 14.33 -3.12
CA ARG A 154 3.65 12.90 -2.88
C ARG A 154 2.65 12.66 -1.75
N LEU A 155 1.86 11.59 -1.85
CA LEU A 155 0.96 11.18 -0.78
C LEU A 155 1.78 10.69 0.42
N ARG A 156 1.75 11.45 1.51
CA ARG A 156 2.52 11.18 2.73
C ARG A 156 1.63 11.21 3.98
N PRO A 157 1.87 10.33 4.98
CA PRO A 157 1.18 10.38 6.25
C PRO A 157 1.45 11.71 6.96
N LYS A 158 0.41 12.41 7.41
CA LYS A 158 0.49 13.54 8.35
C LYS A 158 0.43 13.07 9.80
N MET A 159 -0.37 12.04 10.05
CA MET A 159 -0.56 11.45 11.36
C MET A 159 -0.73 9.95 11.21
N LEU A 160 -0.10 9.19 12.09
CA LEU A 160 -0.20 7.75 12.17
C LEU A 160 -0.35 7.35 13.64
N MET A 161 -1.28 6.46 13.90
CA MET A 161 -1.39 5.70 15.15
C MET A 161 -1.58 4.23 14.79
N ALA A 162 -0.70 3.38 15.29
CA ALA A 162 -0.68 1.95 15.02
C ALA A 162 -0.59 1.17 16.34
N ALA A 163 -1.55 0.32 16.62
CA ALA A 163 -1.51 -0.65 17.71
C ALA A 163 -2.01 -2.01 17.18
N ALA A 164 -2.02 -3.05 18.02
CA ALA A 164 -2.54 -4.35 17.60
C ALA A 164 -3.99 -4.19 17.11
N ASN A 165 -4.22 -4.52 15.84
CA ASN A 165 -5.52 -4.41 15.16
C ASN A 165 -6.11 -2.99 15.05
N VAL A 166 -5.34 -1.96 15.38
CA VAL A 166 -5.76 -0.55 15.24
C VAL A 166 -4.79 0.15 14.32
N LEU A 167 -5.28 0.65 13.18
CA LEU A 167 -4.56 1.57 12.32
C LEU A 167 -5.40 2.83 12.15
N ARG A 168 -4.85 3.98 12.49
CA ARG A 168 -5.38 5.27 12.10
C ARG A 168 -4.28 6.01 11.35
N VAL A 169 -4.56 6.41 10.13
CA VAL A 169 -3.65 7.19 9.31
C VAL A 169 -4.40 8.34 8.66
N MET A 170 -3.83 9.52 8.77
CA MET A 170 -4.23 10.69 8.00
C MET A 170 -3.06 11.02 7.07
N ALA A 171 -3.33 11.23 5.79
CA ALA A 171 -2.32 11.52 4.78
C ALA A 171 -2.78 12.64 3.87
N GLU A 172 -1.82 13.35 3.29
CA GLU A 172 -2.09 14.40 2.32
C GLU A 172 -1.13 14.29 1.14
N GLY A 173 -1.60 14.67 -0.05
CA GLY A 173 -0.79 14.72 -1.26
C GLY A 173 -1.66 14.73 -2.51
N ASP A 174 -1.02 14.60 -3.67
CA ASP A 174 -1.70 14.60 -4.97
C ASP A 174 -2.01 13.17 -5.40
N VAL A 175 -3.27 12.91 -5.73
CA VAL A 175 -3.74 11.65 -6.31
C VAL A 175 -4.41 11.99 -7.64
N ASP A 176 -3.85 11.46 -8.74
CA ASP A 176 -4.25 11.75 -10.12
C ASP A 176 -4.41 13.27 -10.40
N GLY A 177 -3.46 14.07 -9.91
CA GLY A 177 -3.42 15.52 -10.11
C GLY A 177 -4.33 16.34 -9.18
N SER A 178 -5.07 15.68 -8.29
CA SER A 178 -5.90 16.36 -7.28
C SER A 178 -5.25 16.32 -5.90
N SER A 179 -5.07 17.46 -5.26
CA SER A 179 -4.58 17.53 -3.87
C SER A 179 -5.69 17.10 -2.90
N VAL A 180 -5.45 16.02 -2.16
CA VAL A 180 -6.43 15.40 -1.25
C VAL A 180 -5.86 15.18 0.15
N SER A 181 -6.76 15.15 1.13
CA SER A 181 -6.55 14.64 2.48
C SER A 181 -7.32 13.32 2.63
N ILE A 182 -6.63 12.27 3.03
CA ILE A 182 -7.16 10.91 3.18
C ILE A 182 -7.08 10.54 4.65
N SER A 183 -8.20 10.13 5.25
CA SER A 183 -8.24 9.57 6.60
C SER A 183 -8.72 8.13 6.53
N PHE A 184 -7.90 7.20 6.99
CA PHE A 184 -8.25 5.78 7.09
C PHE A 184 -8.14 5.31 8.54
N MET A 185 -9.16 4.57 8.98
CA MET A 185 -9.22 3.99 10.31
C MET A 185 -9.67 2.53 10.19
N SER A 186 -8.94 1.63 10.83
CA SER A 186 -9.27 0.21 11.00
C SER A 186 -9.17 -0.11 12.49
N GLN A 187 -10.23 -0.63 13.08
CA GLN A 187 -10.31 -0.88 14.53
C GLN A 187 -10.87 -2.27 14.82
N GLY A 188 -10.10 -3.33 14.55
CA GLY A 188 -10.51 -4.71 14.82
C GLY A 188 -11.98 -4.98 14.44
N SER A 189 -12.80 -5.32 15.43
CA SER A 189 -14.23 -5.60 15.28
C SER A 189 -15.14 -4.37 15.11
N ALA A 190 -14.66 -3.16 15.37
CA ALA A 190 -15.43 -1.92 15.17
C ALA A 190 -15.50 -1.50 13.69
N GLY A 191 -14.82 -2.21 12.80
CA GLY A 191 -14.88 -2.01 11.36
C GLY A 191 -13.80 -1.09 10.82
N VAL A 192 -14.05 -0.61 9.61
CA VAL A 192 -13.15 0.25 8.86
C VAL A 192 -13.89 1.49 8.36
N GLN A 193 -13.21 2.62 8.39
CA GLN A 193 -13.68 3.88 7.85
C GLN A 193 -12.62 4.51 6.96
N MET A 194 -13.04 5.04 5.82
CA MET A 194 -12.20 5.81 4.94
C MET A 194 -12.93 7.10 4.54
N SER A 195 -12.26 8.24 4.64
CA SER A 195 -12.74 9.48 4.07
C SER A 195 -11.66 10.15 3.23
N VAL A 196 -12.10 10.85 2.20
CA VAL A 196 -11.26 11.64 1.30
C VAL A 196 -11.88 13.03 1.21
N ALA A 197 -11.04 14.06 1.28
CA ALA A 197 -11.43 15.45 1.11
C ALA A 197 -10.45 16.18 0.19
N ALA A 198 -10.93 16.90 -0.81
CA ALA A 198 -10.12 17.78 -1.64
C ALA A 198 -9.61 18.97 -0.81
N LEU A 199 -8.31 19.22 -0.86
CA LEU A 199 -7.70 20.33 -0.12
C LEU A 199 -8.08 21.66 -0.77
N GLY A 200 -8.67 22.56 0.03
CA GLY A 200 -9.07 23.90 -0.42
C GLY A 200 -10.39 23.97 -1.19
N VAL A 201 -11.10 22.84 -1.36
CA VAL A 201 -12.37 22.78 -2.11
C VAL A 201 -13.43 22.00 -1.30
N PRO A 202 -14.15 22.65 -0.38
CA PRO A 202 -15.07 21.97 0.55
C PRO A 202 -16.30 21.34 -0.13
N GLU A 203 -16.68 21.79 -1.32
CA GLU A 203 -17.82 21.27 -2.09
C GLU A 203 -17.38 20.36 -3.25
N SER A 204 -16.15 19.83 -3.21
CA SER A 204 -15.67 18.93 -4.25
C SER A 204 -16.45 17.61 -4.24
N GLU A 205 -16.78 17.09 -5.43
CA GLU A 205 -17.33 15.74 -5.61
C GLU A 205 -16.35 14.64 -5.16
N LEU A 206 -15.07 14.99 -4.97
CA LEU A 206 -14.06 14.10 -4.38
C LEU A 206 -14.26 13.89 -2.87
N ASN A 207 -15.10 14.70 -2.23
CA ASN A 207 -15.34 14.64 -0.80
C ASN A 207 -16.32 13.49 -0.50
N PHE A 208 -15.83 12.43 0.14
CA PHE A 208 -16.69 11.32 0.55
C PHE A 208 -16.19 10.66 1.84
N SER A 209 -17.10 9.97 2.53
CA SER A 209 -16.81 9.12 3.68
C SER A 209 -17.56 7.81 3.52
N VAL A 210 -16.86 6.70 3.70
CA VAL A 210 -17.39 5.34 3.60
C VAL A 210 -17.01 4.55 4.85
N HIS A 211 -17.90 3.67 5.27
CA HIS A 211 -17.73 2.80 6.43
C HIS A 211 -18.14 1.37 6.06
N ALA A 212 -17.46 0.38 6.61
CA ALA A 212 -17.80 -1.04 6.43
C ALA A 212 -17.41 -1.84 7.69
N ALA A 213 -17.98 -3.02 7.89
CA ALA A 213 -17.65 -3.88 9.03
C ALA A 213 -16.26 -4.52 8.89
N SER A 214 -15.70 -4.56 7.69
CA SER A 214 -14.39 -5.16 7.39
C SER A 214 -13.71 -4.49 6.19
N LEU A 215 -12.39 -4.65 6.07
CA LEU A 215 -11.65 -4.16 4.89
C LEU A 215 -12.10 -4.86 3.61
N ASP A 216 -12.45 -6.15 3.71
CA ASP A 216 -13.00 -6.93 2.59
C ASP A 216 -14.34 -6.37 2.12
N GLU A 217 -15.27 -6.08 3.03
CA GLU A 217 -16.54 -5.44 2.68
C GLU A 217 -16.33 -4.04 2.06
N LEU A 218 -15.40 -3.25 2.62
CA LEU A 218 -15.05 -1.95 2.05
C LEU A 218 -14.53 -2.08 0.62
N GLN A 219 -13.68 -3.07 0.35
CA GLN A 219 -13.16 -3.33 -0.99
C GLN A 219 -14.26 -3.84 -1.93
N ARG A 220 -15.15 -4.74 -1.48
CA ARG A 220 -16.26 -5.22 -2.31
C ARG A 220 -17.21 -4.10 -2.72
N ASN A 221 -17.57 -3.22 -1.78
CA ASN A 221 -18.56 -2.16 -2.01
C ASN A 221 -17.95 -0.92 -2.70
N HIS A 222 -16.67 -0.63 -2.47
CA HIS A 222 -16.01 0.60 -2.94
C HIS A 222 -14.63 0.36 -3.56
N ARG A 223 -14.47 -0.75 -4.30
CA ARG A 223 -13.19 -1.26 -4.82
C ARG A 223 -12.30 -0.20 -5.43
N SER A 224 -12.81 0.53 -6.40
CA SER A 224 -12.10 1.55 -7.15
C SER A 224 -11.63 2.73 -6.31
N ARG A 225 -12.48 3.29 -5.45
CA ARG A 225 -12.12 4.34 -4.49
C ARG A 225 -11.03 3.85 -3.54
N VAL A 226 -11.16 2.61 -3.05
CA VAL A 226 -10.15 1.96 -2.20
C VAL A 226 -8.82 1.77 -2.96
N ARG A 227 -8.84 1.29 -4.21
CA ARG A 227 -7.64 1.17 -5.05
C ARG A 227 -7.01 2.53 -5.35
N LYS A 228 -7.81 3.57 -5.60
CA LYS A 228 -7.33 4.92 -5.96
C LYS A 228 -6.68 5.65 -4.78
N TYR A 229 -7.31 5.59 -3.60
CA TYR A 229 -6.90 6.42 -2.46
C TYR A 229 -6.18 5.63 -1.36
N LEU A 230 -6.66 4.43 -1.02
CA LEU A 230 -6.10 3.65 0.08
C LEU A 230 -4.85 2.84 -0.35
N SER A 231 -4.81 2.29 -1.56
CA SER A 231 -3.65 1.50 -2.00
C SER A 231 -2.35 2.31 -2.02
N PRO A 232 -2.28 3.53 -2.61
CA PRO A 232 -1.06 4.33 -2.55
C PRO A 232 -0.66 4.65 -1.11
N LEU A 233 -1.63 4.94 -0.24
CA LEU A 233 -1.37 5.21 1.18
C LEU A 233 -0.75 4.00 1.89
N LEU A 234 -1.33 2.80 1.70
CA LEU A 234 -0.80 1.59 2.31
C LEU A 234 0.58 1.22 1.75
N ARG A 235 0.82 1.41 0.44
CA ARG A 235 2.16 1.25 -0.17
C ARG A 235 3.18 2.20 0.42
N THR A 236 2.82 3.46 0.68
CA THR A 236 3.72 4.41 1.37
C THR A 236 4.13 3.88 2.75
N LEU A 237 3.22 3.23 3.48
CA LEU A 237 3.49 2.67 4.81
C LEU A 237 4.27 1.34 4.78
N THR A 238 4.09 0.52 3.74
CA THR A 238 4.79 -0.78 3.62
C THR A 238 6.08 -0.70 2.80
N GLY A 239 6.31 0.39 2.07
CA GLY A 239 7.42 0.59 1.14
C GLY A 239 7.09 0.14 -0.29
N ASP A 240 7.73 0.76 -1.27
CA ASP A 240 7.48 0.52 -2.71
C ASP A 240 7.81 -0.91 -3.17
N GLU A 241 8.68 -1.60 -2.45
CA GLU A 241 9.04 -3.01 -2.73
C GLU A 241 7.99 -4.01 -2.20
N SER A 242 7.12 -3.56 -1.28
CA SER A 242 6.10 -4.43 -0.71
C SER A 242 4.95 -4.63 -1.69
N ALA A 243 4.46 -5.86 -1.77
CA ALA A 243 3.26 -6.16 -2.54
C ALA A 243 2.09 -5.30 -2.04
N ASP A 244 1.36 -4.75 -2.99
CA ASP A 244 0.15 -3.99 -2.73
C ASP A 244 -0.87 -4.86 -1.99
N LEU A 245 -1.18 -4.50 -0.74
CA LEU A 245 -2.07 -5.29 0.10
C LEU A 245 -3.44 -5.45 -0.54
N LEU A 246 -3.91 -4.42 -1.26
CA LEU A 246 -5.24 -4.37 -1.86
C LEU A 246 -5.29 -4.93 -3.29
N ALA A 247 -4.17 -5.42 -3.83
CA ALA A 247 -4.15 -6.10 -5.12
C ALA A 247 -4.47 -7.60 -4.91
N PRO A 248 -5.05 -8.28 -5.92
CA PRO A 248 -5.22 -9.72 -5.89
C PRO A 248 -3.94 -10.44 -5.49
N GLY A 249 -4.07 -11.42 -4.59
CA GLY A 249 -2.94 -12.22 -4.16
C GLY A 249 -2.52 -13.21 -5.25
N ALA A 250 -1.29 -13.71 -5.19
CA ALA A 250 -0.79 -14.69 -6.16
C ALA A 250 -1.68 -15.95 -6.21
N SER A 251 -2.27 -16.37 -5.09
CA SER A 251 -3.19 -17.51 -5.04
C SER A 251 -4.47 -17.25 -5.83
N ASP A 252 -5.03 -16.03 -5.72
CA ASP A 252 -6.25 -15.64 -6.43
C ASP A 252 -5.99 -15.64 -7.95
N VAL A 253 -4.86 -15.05 -8.35
CA VAL A 253 -4.47 -14.90 -9.75
C VAL A 253 -4.21 -16.25 -10.41
N TYR A 254 -3.35 -17.10 -9.82
CA TYR A 254 -3.07 -18.41 -10.42
C TYR A 254 -4.23 -19.40 -10.27
N GLY A 255 -5.12 -19.18 -9.31
CA GLY A 255 -6.40 -19.89 -9.22
C GLY A 255 -7.34 -19.54 -10.37
N ALA A 256 -7.48 -18.24 -10.69
CA ALA A 256 -8.34 -17.76 -11.78
C ALA A 256 -7.79 -18.14 -13.18
N PHE A 257 -6.47 -18.09 -13.37
CA PHE A 257 -5.81 -18.40 -14.65
C PHE A 257 -5.15 -19.78 -14.60
N ILE A 258 -5.96 -20.84 -14.64
CA ILE A 258 -5.48 -22.23 -14.56
C ILE A 258 -4.52 -22.62 -15.68
N GLU A 259 -4.64 -21.95 -16.84
CA GLU A 259 -3.81 -22.17 -18.03
C GLU A 259 -2.36 -21.66 -17.88
N ILE A 260 -2.05 -20.92 -16.81
CA ILE A 260 -0.68 -20.48 -16.54
C ILE A 260 0.06 -21.60 -15.80
N ASP A 261 1.01 -22.21 -16.51
CA ASP A 261 1.87 -23.24 -15.96
C ASP A 261 2.97 -22.66 -15.05
N PRO A 262 3.33 -23.35 -13.95
CA PRO A 262 4.46 -22.95 -13.13
C PRO A 262 5.78 -23.13 -13.88
N SER A 263 6.77 -22.30 -13.56
CA SER A 263 8.10 -22.44 -14.18
C SER A 263 8.78 -23.74 -13.69
N PRO A 264 9.58 -24.41 -14.54
CA PRO A 264 10.30 -25.63 -14.14
C PRO A 264 11.15 -25.44 -12.88
N ARG A 265 11.78 -24.26 -12.74
CA ARG A 265 12.55 -23.89 -11.56
C ARG A 265 11.70 -23.81 -10.29
N ALA A 266 10.48 -23.29 -10.37
CA ALA A 266 9.59 -23.23 -9.22
C ALA A 266 9.08 -24.62 -8.83
N ILE A 267 8.76 -25.47 -9.82
CA ILE A 267 8.37 -26.87 -9.58
C ILE A 267 9.49 -27.62 -8.86
N GLU A 268 10.73 -27.50 -9.34
CA GLU A 268 11.87 -28.20 -8.73
C GLU A 268 12.12 -27.71 -7.30
N ALA A 269 12.13 -26.39 -7.08
CA ALA A 269 12.30 -25.83 -5.73
C ALA A 269 11.21 -26.30 -4.76
N VAL A 270 9.95 -26.38 -5.21
CA VAL A 270 8.86 -26.91 -4.38
C VAL A 270 9.08 -28.40 -4.08
N ARG A 271 9.45 -29.20 -5.10
CA ARG A 271 9.73 -30.63 -4.94
C ARG A 271 10.86 -30.90 -3.94
N GLU A 272 11.91 -30.09 -3.96
CA GLU A 272 13.03 -30.17 -3.00
C GLU A 272 12.58 -29.83 -1.56
N ILE A 273 11.69 -28.84 -1.38
CA ILE A 273 11.27 -28.37 -0.06
C ILE A 273 10.27 -29.32 0.61
N LEU A 274 9.33 -29.90 -0.16
CA LEU A 274 8.20 -30.64 0.38
C LEU A 274 8.56 -31.81 1.32
N PRO A 275 9.59 -32.64 1.06
CA PRO A 275 9.97 -33.72 1.98
C PRO A 275 10.34 -33.22 3.39
N HIS A 276 10.97 -32.05 3.49
CA HIS A 276 11.38 -31.46 4.77
C HIS A 276 10.21 -30.98 5.64
N MET A 277 9.00 -30.89 5.08
CA MET A 277 7.80 -30.58 5.85
C MET A 277 7.30 -31.76 6.71
N LEU A 278 7.79 -32.97 6.44
CA LEU A 278 7.50 -34.18 7.19
C LEU A 278 8.63 -34.56 8.16
N ASP A 279 9.64 -33.69 8.30
CA ASP A 279 10.74 -33.93 9.22
C ASP A 279 10.21 -34.07 10.67
N PRO A 280 10.68 -35.05 11.47
CA PRO A 280 10.28 -35.19 12.86
C PRO A 280 10.64 -33.95 13.70
N ASP A 281 11.72 -33.24 13.37
CA ASP A 281 12.09 -31.99 14.03
C ASP A 281 11.16 -30.83 13.62
N TYR A 282 10.60 -30.16 14.62
CA TYR A 282 9.74 -28.99 14.42
C TYR A 282 10.49 -27.84 13.75
N ALA A 283 11.76 -27.60 14.12
CA ALA A 283 12.52 -26.48 13.56
C ALA A 283 12.82 -26.69 12.07
N ALA A 284 13.14 -27.93 11.66
CA ALA A 284 13.25 -28.31 10.26
C ALA A 284 11.96 -28.05 9.47
N ARG A 285 10.79 -28.45 9.99
CA ARG A 285 9.49 -28.17 9.34
C ARG A 285 9.21 -26.69 9.16
N MET A 286 9.46 -25.89 10.20
CA MET A 286 9.26 -24.43 10.13
C MET A 286 10.24 -23.77 9.15
N THR A 287 11.46 -24.30 9.03
CA THR A 287 12.45 -23.87 8.03
C THR A 287 11.96 -24.17 6.62
N ALA A 288 11.41 -25.37 6.38
CA ALA A 288 10.83 -25.75 5.09
C ALA A 288 9.63 -24.85 4.72
N LEU A 289 8.72 -24.57 5.66
CA LEU A 289 7.61 -23.65 5.44
C LEU A 289 8.09 -22.22 5.11
N ALA A 290 9.13 -21.73 5.80
CA ALA A 290 9.72 -20.43 5.51
C ALA A 290 10.38 -20.39 4.13
N ALA A 291 11.08 -21.47 3.74
CA ALA A 291 11.66 -21.62 2.41
C ALA A 291 10.57 -21.61 1.32
N LEU A 292 9.45 -22.30 1.54
CA LEU A 292 8.33 -22.31 0.61
C LEU A 292 7.74 -20.90 0.41
N ARG A 293 7.55 -20.15 1.50
CA ARG A 293 7.07 -18.75 1.44
C ARG A 293 8.04 -17.84 0.68
N LYS A 294 9.35 -18.05 0.85
CA LYS A 294 10.39 -17.26 0.19
C LYS A 294 10.40 -17.41 -1.34
N LEU A 295 9.82 -18.49 -1.89
CA LEU A 295 9.65 -18.64 -3.34
C LEU A 295 8.72 -17.59 -3.95
N GLY A 296 7.85 -16.97 -3.16
CA GLY A 296 6.92 -15.92 -3.62
C GLY A 296 5.92 -16.42 -4.67
N ALA A 297 5.51 -15.54 -5.58
CA ALA A 297 4.50 -15.83 -6.58
C ALA A 297 4.81 -17.06 -7.48
N PRO A 298 6.05 -17.28 -7.97
CA PRO A 298 6.38 -18.50 -8.71
C PRO A 298 6.13 -19.79 -7.90
N GLY A 299 6.49 -19.80 -6.61
CA GLY A 299 6.21 -20.92 -5.71
C GLY A 299 4.72 -21.13 -5.48
N VAL A 300 3.95 -20.05 -5.33
CA VAL A 300 2.48 -20.09 -5.22
C VAL A 300 1.84 -20.72 -6.46
N CYS A 301 2.28 -20.34 -7.67
CA CYS A 301 1.84 -20.96 -8.91
C CYS A 301 2.11 -22.48 -8.92
N ALA A 302 3.32 -22.89 -8.53
CA ALA A 302 3.71 -24.30 -8.48
C ALA A 302 2.87 -25.10 -7.48
N ILE A 303 2.73 -24.63 -6.24
CA ILE A 303 1.91 -25.34 -5.24
C ILE A 303 0.42 -25.33 -5.58
N ALA A 304 -0.09 -24.31 -6.27
CA ALA A 304 -1.49 -24.29 -6.72
C ALA A 304 -1.80 -25.38 -7.77
N ARG A 305 -0.77 -25.94 -8.43
CA ARG A 305 -0.91 -27.01 -9.44
C ARG A 305 -0.55 -28.41 -8.93
N LEU A 306 -0.07 -28.54 -7.69
CA LEU A 306 0.28 -29.85 -7.16
C LEU A 306 -0.97 -30.73 -6.96
N PRO A 307 -0.97 -31.99 -7.42
CA PRO A 307 -2.04 -32.93 -7.10
C PRO A 307 -2.06 -33.18 -5.59
N ARG A 308 -3.20 -32.92 -4.94
CA ARG A 308 -3.32 -33.09 -3.47
C ARG A 308 -3.32 -34.55 -3.03
N ASN A 309 -3.71 -35.47 -3.91
CA ASN A 309 -3.82 -36.89 -3.64
C ASN A 309 -2.47 -37.57 -3.34
N ASP A 310 -1.37 -36.98 -3.79
CA ASP A 310 -0.02 -37.53 -3.64
C ASP A 310 0.72 -36.96 -2.41
N LEU A 311 0.07 -36.09 -1.64
CA LEU A 311 0.66 -35.36 -0.53
C LEU A 311 0.18 -35.88 0.82
N ALA A 312 1.07 -35.91 1.80
CA ALA A 312 0.68 -36.20 3.18
C ALA A 312 -0.16 -35.06 3.76
N ALA A 313 -1.07 -35.37 4.69
CA ALA A 313 -1.98 -34.38 5.30
C ALA A 313 -1.25 -33.15 5.87
N GLN A 314 -0.06 -33.35 6.44
CA GLN A 314 0.75 -32.25 6.98
C GLN A 314 1.31 -31.33 5.87
N GLN A 315 1.70 -31.87 4.72
CA GLN A 315 2.14 -31.07 3.57
C GLN A 315 0.97 -30.26 3.01
N ILE A 316 -0.21 -30.88 2.90
CA ILE A 316 -1.45 -30.21 2.47
C ILE A 316 -1.72 -29.02 3.39
N MET A 317 -1.73 -29.23 4.71
CA MET A 317 -1.95 -28.16 5.69
C MET A 317 -0.99 -26.97 5.50
N PHE A 318 0.31 -27.22 5.29
CA PHE A 318 1.30 -26.16 5.08
C PHE A 318 1.13 -25.45 3.72
N ILE A 319 0.84 -26.19 2.65
CA ILE A 319 0.56 -25.60 1.34
C ILE A 319 -0.67 -24.70 1.43
N GLU A 320 -1.76 -25.18 2.02
CA GLU A 320 -2.99 -24.40 2.18
C GLU A 320 -2.76 -23.16 3.05
N GLN A 321 -1.89 -23.25 4.06
CA GLN A 321 -1.47 -22.07 4.83
C GLN A 321 -0.74 -21.04 3.96
N VAL A 322 0.12 -21.48 3.02
CA VAL A 322 0.81 -20.57 2.09
C VAL A 322 -0.14 -19.98 1.07
N LEU A 323 -1.06 -20.77 0.51
CA LEU A 323 -2.09 -20.29 -0.42
C LEU A 323 -2.99 -19.24 0.24
N ARG A 324 -3.51 -19.52 1.44
CA ARG A 324 -4.29 -18.56 2.24
C ARG A 324 -3.56 -17.27 2.52
N ALA A 325 -2.27 -17.32 2.87
CA ALA A 325 -1.48 -16.11 3.10
C ALA A 325 -1.27 -15.27 1.83
N ASN A 326 -1.35 -15.90 0.66
CA ASN A 326 -1.20 -15.30 -0.66
C ASN A 326 -2.53 -15.10 -1.40
N SER A 327 -3.65 -15.21 -0.70
CA SER A 327 -5.00 -14.90 -1.21
C SER A 327 -5.52 -13.64 -0.54
N ARG A 328 -6.35 -12.88 -1.27
CA ARG A 328 -7.16 -11.77 -0.74
C ARG A 328 -8.65 -12.06 -0.78
N HIS A 329 -9.04 -13.19 -1.39
CA HIS A 329 -10.42 -13.65 -1.48
C HIS A 329 -10.59 -14.89 -0.59
N THR A 330 -10.59 -14.68 0.73
CA THR A 330 -10.48 -15.78 1.72
C THR A 330 -11.57 -16.82 1.64
N ASP A 331 -12.75 -16.45 1.13
CA ASP A 331 -13.90 -17.34 1.08
C ASP A 331 -13.85 -18.31 -0.13
N SER A 332 -12.91 -18.11 -1.06
CA SER A 332 -12.92 -18.77 -2.38
C SER A 332 -11.82 -19.83 -2.59
N ILE A 333 -10.93 -20.05 -1.62
CA ILE A 333 -9.73 -20.89 -1.85
C ILE A 333 -10.06 -22.36 -2.07
N ASP A 334 -11.05 -22.87 -1.35
CA ASP A 334 -11.41 -24.29 -1.41
C ASP A 334 -12.30 -24.63 -2.62
N ASP A 335 -12.84 -23.61 -3.31
CA ASP A 335 -13.72 -23.79 -4.47
C ASP A 335 -13.09 -23.20 -5.75
N SER A 336 -12.45 -24.07 -6.52
CA SER A 336 -11.88 -23.72 -7.83
C SER A 336 -12.89 -23.05 -8.79
N SER A 337 -14.20 -23.32 -8.62
CA SER A 337 -15.24 -22.71 -9.43
C SER A 337 -15.47 -21.24 -9.08
N GLU A 338 -15.32 -20.85 -7.80
CA GLU A 338 -15.41 -19.45 -7.38
C GLU A 338 -14.22 -18.63 -7.89
N LEU A 339 -13.01 -19.19 -7.86
CA LEU A 339 -11.84 -18.53 -8.45
C LEU A 339 -11.95 -18.36 -9.96
N ALA A 340 -12.60 -19.30 -10.66
CA ALA A 340 -12.87 -19.16 -12.09
C ALA A 340 -13.81 -17.99 -12.40
N LYS A 341 -14.78 -17.70 -11.53
CA LYS A 341 -15.71 -16.55 -11.69
C LYS A 341 -15.00 -15.20 -11.60
N LEU A 342 -13.82 -15.12 -10.97
CA LEU A 342 -13.03 -13.88 -10.95
C LEU A 342 -12.62 -13.45 -12.36
N ARG A 343 -12.56 -14.36 -13.33
CA ARG A 343 -12.30 -14.03 -14.75
C ARG A 343 -13.42 -13.24 -15.41
N ASP A 344 -14.62 -13.25 -14.83
CA ASP A 344 -15.76 -12.47 -15.31
C ASP A 344 -15.87 -11.10 -14.61
N ASP A 345 -15.07 -10.84 -13.58
CA ASP A 345 -15.04 -9.55 -12.89
C ASP A 345 -14.04 -8.59 -13.58
N PRO A 346 -14.53 -7.55 -14.29
CA PRO A 346 -13.65 -6.62 -14.99
C PRO A 346 -12.70 -5.88 -14.04
N MET A 347 -13.08 -5.62 -12.79
CA MET A 347 -12.19 -4.94 -11.84
C MET A 347 -11.05 -5.85 -11.36
N PHE A 348 -11.33 -7.15 -11.18
CA PHE A 348 -10.28 -8.14 -10.91
C PHE A 348 -9.28 -8.23 -12.05
N LEU A 349 -9.77 -8.30 -13.28
CA LEU A 349 -8.89 -8.35 -14.45
C LEU A 349 -8.06 -7.07 -14.62
N VAL A 350 -8.65 -5.90 -14.34
CA VAL A 350 -7.91 -4.61 -14.31
C VAL A 350 -6.82 -4.62 -13.25
N ASP A 351 -7.08 -5.15 -12.06
CA ASP A 351 -6.04 -5.28 -11.03
C ASP A 351 -4.93 -6.27 -11.44
N CYS A 352 -5.26 -7.32 -12.20
CA CYS A 352 -4.27 -8.25 -12.75
C CYS A 352 -3.32 -7.62 -13.77
N LEU A 353 -3.66 -6.48 -14.39
CA LEU A 353 -2.76 -5.73 -15.28
C LEU A 353 -1.56 -5.11 -14.55
N GLU A 354 -1.63 -4.96 -13.22
CA GLU A 354 -0.51 -4.49 -12.39
C GLU A 354 0.30 -5.66 -11.80
N PHE A 355 -0.09 -6.92 -12.04
CA PHE A 355 0.60 -8.07 -11.50
C PHE A 355 2.01 -8.22 -12.11
N ALA A 356 2.98 -8.69 -11.33
CA ALA A 356 4.39 -8.73 -11.76
C ALA A 356 4.67 -9.71 -12.92
N ASP A 357 3.95 -10.83 -13.00
CA ASP A 357 4.12 -11.83 -14.06
C ASP A 357 3.48 -11.36 -15.39
N PRO A 358 4.25 -11.20 -16.48
CA PRO A 358 3.70 -10.79 -17.78
C PRO A 358 2.67 -11.78 -18.35
N ARG A 359 2.73 -13.06 -17.99
CA ARG A 359 1.78 -14.08 -18.45
C ARG A 359 0.39 -13.85 -17.85
N VAL A 360 0.34 -13.42 -16.59
CA VAL A 360 -0.89 -13.00 -15.92
C VAL A 360 -1.47 -11.79 -16.61
N ARG A 361 -0.65 -10.77 -16.87
CA ARG A 361 -1.11 -9.56 -17.57
C ARG A 361 -1.66 -9.90 -18.96
N ALA A 362 -1.00 -10.79 -19.70
CA ALA A 362 -1.47 -11.24 -21.01
C ALA A 362 -2.81 -12.00 -20.92
N ALA A 363 -2.99 -12.86 -19.93
CA ALA A 363 -4.25 -13.55 -19.69
C ALA A 363 -5.38 -12.56 -19.33
N ALA A 364 -5.09 -11.61 -18.44
CA ALA A 364 -6.02 -10.56 -18.04
C ALA A 364 -6.46 -9.67 -19.22
N VAL A 365 -5.55 -9.29 -20.12
CA VAL A 365 -5.90 -8.53 -21.34
C VAL A 365 -6.87 -9.32 -22.23
N ARG A 366 -6.61 -10.62 -22.46
CA ARG A 366 -7.52 -11.46 -23.26
C ARG A 366 -8.92 -11.54 -22.64
N GLU A 367 -8.98 -11.76 -21.33
CA GLU A 367 -10.27 -11.80 -20.61
C GLU A 367 -10.96 -10.44 -20.59
N LEU A 368 -10.23 -9.33 -20.46
CA LEU A 368 -10.79 -7.98 -20.55
C LEU A 368 -11.41 -7.72 -21.91
N CYS A 369 -10.76 -8.15 -23.00
CA CYS A 369 -11.32 -8.01 -24.34
C CYS A 369 -12.66 -8.75 -24.45
N ARG A 370 -12.76 -9.94 -23.88
CA ARG A 370 -13.99 -10.75 -23.83
C ARG A 370 -15.08 -10.08 -22.99
N VAL A 371 -14.77 -9.73 -21.73
CA VAL A 371 -15.73 -9.19 -20.76
C VAL A 371 -16.24 -7.80 -21.17
N LEU A 372 -15.37 -6.94 -21.70
CA LEU A 372 -15.72 -5.60 -22.16
C LEU A 372 -16.26 -5.56 -23.59
N ASN A 373 -16.20 -6.68 -24.32
CA ASN A 373 -16.56 -6.79 -25.73
C ASN A 373 -15.91 -5.69 -26.62
N ARG A 374 -14.63 -5.41 -26.39
CA ARG A 374 -13.83 -4.44 -27.16
C ARG A 374 -12.34 -4.80 -27.13
N THR A 375 -11.59 -4.35 -28.12
CA THR A 375 -10.13 -4.52 -28.14
C THR A 375 -9.47 -3.65 -27.07
N VAL A 376 -8.54 -4.24 -26.31
CA VAL A 376 -7.68 -3.54 -25.35
C VAL A 376 -6.25 -3.61 -25.88
N GLU A 377 -5.76 -2.49 -26.42
CA GLU A 377 -4.42 -2.40 -27.01
C GLU A 377 -3.38 -2.04 -25.95
N VAL A 378 -2.73 -3.05 -25.38
CA VAL A 378 -1.59 -2.86 -24.48
C VAL A 378 -0.60 -4.00 -24.63
N ASP A 379 0.69 -3.68 -24.60
CA ASP A 379 1.74 -4.69 -24.50
C ASP A 379 1.82 -5.21 -23.06
N PRO A 380 1.49 -6.49 -22.79
CA PRO A 380 1.56 -7.05 -21.45
C PRO A 380 2.98 -7.12 -20.88
N SER A 381 4.03 -6.99 -21.69
CA SER A 381 5.41 -6.94 -21.20
C SER A 381 5.77 -5.58 -20.57
N ASN A 382 5.06 -4.52 -20.95
CA ASN A 382 5.34 -3.16 -20.49
C ASN A 382 4.55 -2.80 -19.22
N THR A 383 5.15 -3.05 -18.05
CA THR A 383 4.54 -2.78 -16.74
C THR A 383 4.06 -1.33 -16.56
N GLY A 384 4.78 -0.35 -17.12
CA GLY A 384 4.38 1.05 -17.03
C GLY A 384 3.13 1.37 -17.85
N ALA A 385 3.03 0.80 -19.06
CA ALA A 385 1.85 0.95 -19.91
C ALA A 385 0.63 0.23 -19.32
N THR A 386 0.79 -0.99 -18.81
CA THR A 386 -0.30 -1.75 -18.19
C THR A 386 -0.81 -1.07 -16.92
N ALA A 387 0.06 -0.50 -16.09
CA ALA A 387 -0.34 0.26 -14.90
C ALA A 387 -1.10 1.55 -15.23
N ARG A 388 -0.72 2.27 -16.31
CA ARG A 388 -1.48 3.43 -16.79
C ARG A 388 -2.88 3.02 -17.28
N LEU A 389 -2.95 2.03 -18.16
CA LEU A 389 -4.22 1.50 -18.66
C LEU A 389 -5.11 1.01 -17.51
N ALA A 390 -4.54 0.34 -16.51
CA ALA A 390 -5.30 -0.13 -15.36
C ALA A 390 -5.99 1.04 -14.63
N ARG A 391 -5.29 2.16 -14.41
CA ARG A 391 -5.89 3.36 -13.81
C ARG A 391 -7.02 3.93 -14.67
N GLU A 392 -6.79 4.08 -15.97
CA GLU A 392 -7.81 4.59 -16.91
C GLU A 392 -9.07 3.72 -16.94
N LEU A 393 -8.90 2.38 -16.96
CA LEU A 393 -10.01 1.44 -16.94
C LEU A 393 -10.77 1.45 -15.62
N ARG A 394 -10.11 1.64 -14.46
CA ARG A 394 -10.82 1.79 -13.17
C ARG A 394 -11.71 3.02 -13.18
N ASP A 395 -11.19 4.16 -13.62
CA ASP A 395 -11.96 5.40 -13.70
C ASP A 395 -13.11 5.29 -14.72
N GLU A 396 -12.94 4.53 -15.81
CA GLU A 396 -14.04 4.25 -16.75
C GLU A 396 -15.13 3.35 -16.13
N LEU A 397 -14.74 2.24 -15.50
CA LEU A 397 -15.67 1.28 -14.91
C LEU A 397 -16.46 1.90 -13.75
N ASP A 398 -15.84 2.80 -13.00
CA ASP A 398 -16.52 3.58 -11.96
C ASP A 398 -17.58 4.51 -12.49
N ARG A 399 -17.24 5.25 -13.55
CA ARG A 399 -18.19 6.19 -14.19
C ARG A 399 -19.40 5.48 -14.78
N LYS A 400 -19.31 4.18 -15.09
CA LYS A 400 -20.42 3.38 -15.60
C LYS A 400 -21.33 2.81 -14.51
N LYS A 401 -20.89 2.80 -13.24
CA LYS A 401 -21.70 2.31 -12.10
C LYS A 401 -22.62 3.38 -11.51
N ASN A 402 -22.26 4.65 -11.67
CA ASN A 402 -23.09 5.80 -11.31
C ASN A 402 -23.94 6.21 -12.51
#